data_AF-A0A7S0XPY9-F1
#
_entry.id   AF-A0A7S0XPY9-F1
#
_cell.length_a   1.000
_cell.length_b   1.000
_cell.length_c   1.000
_cell.angle_alpha   90.00
_cell.angle_beta   90.00
_cell.angle_gamma   90.00
#
_symmetry.space_group_name_H-M   'P 1'
#
loop_
_entity.id
_entity.type
_entity.pdbx_description
1 polymer ?
#
loop_
_entity_poly.entity_id
_entity_poly.type
_entity_poly.pdbx_seq_one_letter_code
_entity_poly.pdbx_strand_id
1 'polypeptide(L)'
;ITSLSSPLSIFHPLMEASTPEKDAAGTLVILAYLERIGFTPEESSSLANNRNPSTHELAVLLRNHLLAVPFENLGQHEHPSGEGVAHVARDYPTLQVHKTLHKIVFCRRGGFCWEINFAFCWLLRSLGYKVRIGSANVITPGGPIPGHLCLYVDGLGPDPVLVDPGFGDAPRVPVPIKMGAVAEDPQLGDAFKVLPNDRSLYNQTDAHAGRFDSVLVRARKTGIGGSAMGALVGGEGDAPPPPPPK
;
A
#
# COMPACT_ATOMS: atom_id res chain seq x y z
N ILE A 1 10.08 -44.81 -7.60
CA ILE A 1 11.25 -44.07 -7.06
C ILE A 1 11.72 -43.12 -8.15
N THR A 2 11.31 -41.85 -8.06
CA THR A 2 11.99 -40.68 -8.63
C THR A 2 11.31 -39.45 -8.02
N SER A 3 11.93 -38.97 -6.95
CA SER A 3 11.58 -37.75 -6.23
C SER A 3 11.86 -36.55 -7.13
N LEU A 4 10.81 -35.85 -7.59
CA LEU A 4 10.92 -34.49 -8.10
C LEU A 4 10.96 -33.55 -6.88
N SER A 5 12.16 -33.06 -6.59
CA SER A 5 12.42 -32.01 -5.61
C SER A 5 11.57 -30.78 -5.93
N SER A 6 10.71 -30.40 -4.99
CA SER A 6 9.91 -29.18 -5.04
C SER A 6 10.82 -27.94 -5.06
N PRO A 7 10.55 -26.91 -5.87
CA PRO A 7 11.31 -25.65 -5.88
C PRO A 7 10.92 -24.72 -4.71
N LEU A 8 10.54 -25.28 -3.56
CA LEU A 8 10.08 -24.54 -2.38
C LEU A 8 11.22 -23.99 -1.51
N SER A 9 12.48 -24.16 -1.90
CA SER A 9 13.62 -23.84 -1.02
C SER A 9 14.36 -22.53 -1.32
N ILE A 10 13.80 -21.62 -2.15
CA ILE A 10 14.48 -20.34 -2.49
C ILE A 10 13.81 -19.10 -1.86
N PHE A 11 12.62 -19.21 -1.26
CA PHE A 11 11.86 -18.03 -0.81
C PHE A 11 12.00 -17.66 0.68
N HIS A 12 12.83 -18.37 1.44
CA HIS A 12 12.93 -18.17 2.89
C HIS A 12 13.95 -17.10 3.40
N PRO A 13 14.50 -16.19 2.56
CA PRO A 13 15.12 -14.98 3.13
C PRO A 13 14.74 -13.65 2.44
N LEU A 14 13.57 -13.55 1.79
CA LEU A 14 13.08 -12.26 1.23
C LEU A 14 12.00 -11.58 2.09
N MET A 15 11.53 -12.24 3.15
CA MET A 15 10.48 -11.72 4.05
C MET A 15 11.03 -10.94 5.24
N GLU A 16 12.29 -11.18 5.60
CA GLU A 16 13.06 -10.25 6.43
C GLU A 16 13.75 -9.25 5.48
N ALA A 17 12.98 -8.30 4.94
CA ALA A 17 13.64 -7.05 4.58
C ALA A 17 14.04 -6.44 5.92
N SER A 18 15.26 -6.75 6.37
CA SER A 18 15.93 -6.08 7.47
C SER A 18 15.68 -4.59 7.34
N THR A 19 15.42 -3.93 8.47
CA THR A 19 15.42 -2.46 8.52
C THR A 19 16.62 -1.96 7.72
N PRO A 20 16.42 -1.18 6.64
CA PRO A 20 17.53 -0.70 5.85
C PRO A 20 18.53 -0.04 6.80
N GLU A 21 19.77 -0.51 6.78
CA GLU A 21 20.82 0.12 7.57
C GLU A 21 20.90 1.57 7.09
N LYS A 22 20.68 2.54 8.00
CA LYS A 22 20.70 3.98 7.66
C LYS A 22 22.15 4.41 7.45
N ASP A 23 22.74 3.98 6.34
CA ASP A 23 23.98 4.55 5.84
C ASP A 23 23.71 5.93 5.22
N ALA A 24 24.78 6.62 4.81
CA ALA A 24 24.67 7.96 4.24
C ALA A 24 23.84 7.97 2.94
N ALA A 25 23.95 6.92 2.13
CA ALA A 25 23.20 6.80 0.87
C ALA A 25 21.70 6.58 1.13
N GLY A 26 21.34 5.70 2.06
CA GLY A 26 19.97 5.47 2.50
C GLY A 26 19.34 6.74 3.08
N THR A 27 20.11 7.52 3.84
CA THR A 27 19.65 8.81 4.37
C THR A 27 19.31 9.80 3.27
N LEU A 28 20.13 9.92 2.22
CA LEU A 28 19.84 10.79 1.08
C LEU A 28 18.57 10.36 0.33
N VAL A 29 18.34 9.06 0.18
CA VAL A 29 17.11 8.55 -0.46
C VAL A 29 15.87 8.82 0.40
N ILE A 30 15.97 8.71 1.73
CA ILE A 30 14.89 9.09 2.64
C ILE A 30 14.53 10.56 2.46
N LEU A 31 15.52 11.46 2.47
CA LEU A 31 15.31 12.89 2.31
C LEU A 31 14.67 13.22 0.95
N ALA A 32 15.17 12.62 -0.14
CA ALA A 32 14.59 12.80 -1.46
C ALA A 32 13.15 12.29 -1.56
N TYR A 33 12.81 11.18 -0.87
CA TYR A 33 11.43 10.69 -0.78
C TYR A 33 10.55 11.69 -0.03
N LEU A 34 10.98 12.15 1.15
CA LEU A 34 10.21 13.10 1.95
C LEU A 34 9.97 14.41 1.18
N GLU A 35 10.97 14.91 0.47
CA GLU A 35 10.82 16.03 -0.46
C GLU A 35 9.83 15.72 -1.60
N ARG A 36 9.92 14.52 -2.21
CA ARG A 36 8.99 14.07 -3.27
C ARG A 36 7.54 14.14 -2.82
N ILE A 37 7.27 13.86 -1.55
CA ILE A 37 5.92 13.90 -0.97
C ILE A 37 5.59 15.23 -0.27
N GLY A 38 6.44 16.24 -0.41
CA GLY A 38 6.10 17.63 -0.07
C GLY A 38 6.55 18.12 1.31
N PHE A 39 7.47 17.42 1.98
CA PHE A 39 8.11 17.94 3.18
C PHE A 39 9.24 18.91 2.84
N THR A 40 9.43 19.94 3.66
CA THR A 40 10.61 20.84 3.53
C THR A 40 11.90 20.11 3.92
N PRO A 41 13.08 20.65 3.60
CA PRO A 41 14.35 20.07 4.05
C PRO A 41 14.45 19.93 5.58
N GLU A 42 13.92 20.89 6.34
CA GLU A 42 13.91 20.88 7.80
C GLU A 42 12.97 19.79 8.34
N GLU A 43 11.75 19.70 7.82
CA GLU A 43 10.79 18.65 8.20
C GLU A 43 11.33 17.26 7.85
N SER A 44 11.92 17.12 6.66
CA SER A 44 12.51 15.87 6.19
C SER A 44 13.64 15.42 7.09
N SER A 45 14.52 16.35 7.49
CA SER A 45 15.62 16.09 8.42
C SER A 45 15.11 15.70 9.80
N SER A 46 14.06 16.36 10.29
CA SER A 46 13.43 16.04 11.57
C SER A 46 12.85 14.62 11.55
N LEU A 47 12.06 14.28 10.53
CA LEU A 47 11.46 12.95 10.36
C LEU A 47 12.52 11.86 10.20
N ALA A 48 13.54 12.09 9.38
CA ALA A 48 14.61 11.11 9.16
C ALA A 48 15.40 10.79 10.44
N ASN A 49 15.50 11.74 11.36
CA ASN A 49 16.20 11.58 12.64
C ASN A 49 15.28 11.17 13.80
N ASN A 50 13.95 11.29 13.65
CA ASN A 50 13.01 10.83 14.66
C ASN A 50 13.13 9.30 14.84
N ARG A 51 13.22 8.87 16.10
CA ARG A 51 13.31 7.45 16.51
C ARG A 51 12.04 6.95 17.19
N ASN A 52 11.00 7.78 17.28
CA ASN A 52 9.75 7.47 17.94
C ASN A 52 8.58 7.61 16.95
N PRO A 53 8.27 6.54 16.20
CA PRO A 53 7.15 6.52 15.26
C PRO A 53 5.81 6.84 15.96
N SER A 54 4.95 7.60 15.29
CA SER A 54 3.65 8.00 15.84
C SER A 54 2.52 7.89 14.83
N THR A 55 1.30 7.64 15.32
CA THR A 55 0.10 7.58 14.45
C THR A 55 -0.19 8.91 13.75
N HIS A 56 0.14 10.03 14.40
CA HIS A 56 -0.06 11.36 13.83
C HIS A 56 0.85 11.58 12.61
N GLU A 57 2.16 11.35 12.75
CA GLU A 57 3.11 11.48 11.65
C GLU A 57 2.82 10.48 10.54
N LEU A 58 2.41 9.24 10.87
CA LEU A 58 1.99 8.26 9.88
C LEU A 58 0.82 8.76 9.03
N ALA A 59 -0.17 9.41 9.65
CA ALA A 59 -1.30 10.00 8.94
C ALA A 59 -0.88 11.16 8.04
N VAL A 60 0.07 12.00 8.47
CA VAL A 60 0.62 13.09 7.65
C VAL A 60 1.40 12.52 6.46
N LEU A 61 2.30 11.55 6.68
CA LEU A 61 3.05 10.85 5.63
C LEU A 61 2.12 10.23 4.58
N LEU A 62 1.06 9.53 5.01
CA LEU A 62 0.07 8.92 4.13
C LEU A 62 -0.63 9.97 3.26
N ARG A 63 -1.13 11.06 3.85
CA ARG A 63 -1.83 12.12 3.10
C ARG A 63 -0.89 12.81 2.10
N ASN A 64 0.31 13.17 2.54
CA ASN A 64 1.32 13.78 1.68
C ASN A 64 1.66 12.87 0.50
N HIS A 65 1.81 11.57 0.74
CA HIS A 65 2.04 10.60 -0.32
C HIS A 65 0.87 10.53 -1.31
N LEU A 66 -0.37 10.46 -0.83
CA LEU A 66 -1.58 10.43 -1.65
C LEU A 66 -1.74 11.67 -2.53
N LEU A 67 -1.33 12.84 -2.04
CA LEU A 67 -1.41 14.10 -2.78
C LEU A 67 -0.29 14.25 -3.81
N ALA A 68 0.88 13.65 -3.55
CA ALA A 68 2.07 13.87 -4.37
C ALA A 68 2.34 12.77 -5.40
N VAL A 69 2.05 11.50 -5.08
CA VAL A 69 2.39 10.34 -5.91
C VAL A 69 1.10 9.76 -6.51
N PRO A 70 0.88 9.93 -7.83
CA PRO A 70 -0.34 9.47 -8.46
C PRO A 70 -0.37 7.94 -8.58
N PHE A 71 -1.58 7.38 -8.52
CA PHE A 71 -1.81 6.04 -9.04
C PHE A 71 -1.85 6.08 -10.57
N GLU A 72 -1.05 5.26 -11.23
CA GLU A 72 -0.98 5.19 -12.69
C GLU A 72 -0.48 3.83 -13.18
N ASN A 73 -0.87 3.46 -14.39
CA ASN A 73 -0.47 2.23 -15.07
C ASN A 73 0.13 2.51 -16.46
N LEU A 74 0.68 3.70 -16.68
CA LEU A 74 1.19 4.13 -17.99
C LEU A 74 2.35 3.22 -18.45
N GLY A 75 3.20 2.73 -17.55
CA GLY A 75 4.28 1.80 -17.93
C GLY A 75 3.80 0.41 -18.40
N GLN A 76 2.54 0.04 -18.14
CA GLN A 76 2.01 -1.30 -18.42
C GLN A 76 1.37 -1.43 -19.81
N HIS A 77 1.00 -0.32 -20.42
CA HIS A 77 0.29 -0.28 -21.69
C HIS A 77 1.17 0.23 -22.82
N GLU A 78 0.91 -0.23 -24.02
CA GLU A 78 1.46 0.39 -25.21
C GLU A 78 0.74 1.71 -25.47
N HIS A 79 1.49 2.81 -25.55
CA HIS A 79 0.95 4.13 -25.83
C HIS A 79 1.18 4.49 -27.29
N PRO A 80 0.20 5.12 -27.97
CA PRO A 80 0.40 5.64 -29.31
C PRO A 80 1.58 6.61 -29.35
N SER A 81 2.58 6.33 -30.19
CA SER A 81 3.66 7.27 -30.49
C SER A 81 3.24 8.22 -31.60
N GLY A 82 3.32 9.53 -31.37
CA GLY A 82 2.98 10.55 -32.36
C GLY A 82 3.49 11.94 -31.97
N GLU A 83 3.41 12.90 -32.90
CA GLU A 83 3.81 14.28 -32.63
C GLU A 83 3.01 14.87 -31.46
N GLY A 84 3.73 15.43 -30.48
CA GLY A 84 3.13 16.03 -29.28
C GLY A 84 2.77 15.06 -28.16
N VAL A 85 2.93 13.74 -28.34
CA VAL A 85 2.71 12.74 -27.27
C VAL A 85 4.05 12.33 -26.66
N ALA A 86 4.23 12.58 -25.37
CA ALA A 86 5.42 12.17 -24.65
C ALA A 86 5.55 10.63 -24.66
N HIS A 87 6.70 10.12 -25.09
CA HIS A 87 6.97 8.69 -25.07
C HIS A 87 7.02 8.18 -23.62
N VAL A 88 6.15 7.23 -23.29
CA VAL A 88 6.23 6.48 -22.03
C VAL A 88 6.85 5.13 -22.33
N ALA A 89 8.08 4.94 -21.88
CA ALA A 89 8.73 3.63 -21.98
C ALA A 89 7.94 2.59 -21.20
N ARG A 90 7.79 1.40 -21.79
CA ARG A 90 7.19 0.26 -21.11
C ARG A 90 8.04 -0.13 -19.91
N ASP A 91 7.41 -0.15 -18.75
CA ASP A 91 8.04 -0.35 -17.45
C ASP A 91 7.07 -1.10 -16.54
N TYR A 92 7.31 -2.40 -16.40
CA TYR A 92 6.44 -3.29 -15.63
C TYR A 92 6.69 -3.15 -14.13
N PRO A 93 5.63 -3.29 -13.31
CA PRO A 93 5.76 -3.32 -11.86
C PRO A 93 6.81 -4.30 -11.38
N THR A 94 7.58 -3.87 -10.39
CA THR A 94 8.65 -4.67 -9.80
C THR A 94 8.69 -4.46 -8.29
N LEU A 95 9.13 -5.49 -7.57
CA LEU A 95 9.46 -5.41 -6.14
C LEU A 95 10.96 -5.21 -5.91
N GLN A 96 11.68 -4.71 -6.91
CA GLN A 96 13.07 -4.29 -6.75
C GLN A 96 13.10 -2.88 -6.17
N VAL A 97 13.59 -2.76 -4.94
CA VAL A 97 13.52 -1.50 -4.17
C VAL A 97 14.17 -0.33 -4.91
N HIS A 98 15.37 -0.53 -5.47
CA HIS A 98 16.09 0.52 -6.21
C HIS A 98 15.32 1.01 -7.44
N LYS A 99 14.69 0.11 -8.21
CA LYS A 99 13.89 0.47 -9.39
C LYS A 99 12.62 1.22 -9.00
N THR A 100 11.94 0.72 -7.97
CA THR A 100 10.69 1.29 -7.48
C THR A 100 10.93 2.70 -6.93
N LEU A 101 11.96 2.87 -6.10
CA LEU A 101 12.35 4.18 -5.56
C LEU A 101 12.81 5.12 -6.68
N HIS A 102 13.59 4.63 -7.65
CA HIS A 102 14.00 5.46 -8.78
C HIS A 102 12.82 6.01 -9.57
N LYS A 103 11.84 5.16 -9.88
CA LYS A 103 10.61 5.57 -10.58
C LYS A 103 9.79 6.59 -9.78
N ILE A 104 9.44 6.25 -8.53
CA ILE A 104 8.51 7.05 -7.71
C ILE A 104 9.15 8.36 -7.25
N VAL A 105 10.41 8.29 -6.78
CA VAL A 105 11.12 9.42 -6.16
C VAL A 105 11.82 10.28 -7.20
N PHE A 106 12.74 9.70 -7.97
CA PHE A 106 13.63 10.47 -8.84
C PHE A 106 13.00 10.81 -10.20
N CYS A 107 12.31 9.87 -10.84
CA CYS A 107 11.55 10.14 -12.06
C CYS A 107 10.21 10.84 -11.76
N ARG A 108 9.86 11.02 -10.48
CA ARG A 108 8.61 11.62 -9.99
C ARG A 108 7.33 10.99 -10.58
N ARG A 109 7.42 9.74 -11.04
CA ARG A 109 6.29 8.98 -11.60
C ARG A 109 5.37 8.46 -10.49
N GLY A 110 4.23 7.94 -10.91
CA GLY A 110 3.35 7.15 -10.06
C GLY A 110 3.62 5.65 -10.21
N GLY A 111 2.65 4.84 -9.80
CA GLY A 111 2.65 3.41 -10.10
C GLY A 111 1.34 2.74 -9.74
N PHE A 112 1.34 1.42 -9.81
CA PHE A 112 0.23 0.59 -9.31
C PHE A 112 0.46 0.23 -7.82
N CYS A 113 -0.47 -0.50 -7.21
CA CYS A 113 -0.40 -0.84 -5.78
C CYS A 113 0.92 -1.49 -5.35
N TRP A 114 1.48 -2.39 -6.18
CA TRP A 114 2.77 -3.04 -5.91
C TRP A 114 3.93 -2.06 -5.80
N GLU A 115 3.99 -1.04 -6.65
CA GLU A 115 5.12 -0.09 -6.67
C GLU A 115 4.95 0.97 -5.59
N ILE A 116 3.74 1.54 -5.49
CA ILE A 116 3.43 2.59 -4.53
C ILE A 116 3.59 2.07 -3.10
N ASN A 117 2.94 0.95 -2.76
CA ASN A 117 2.96 0.44 -1.40
C ASN A 117 4.32 -0.17 -1.04
N PHE A 118 5.07 -0.72 -2.02
CA PHE A 118 6.43 -1.18 -1.74
C PHE A 118 7.40 -0.03 -1.47
N ALA A 119 7.34 1.05 -2.26
CA ALA A 119 8.12 2.26 -2.00
C ALA A 119 7.76 2.88 -0.64
N PHE A 120 6.47 2.96 -0.32
CA PHE A 120 6.02 3.53 0.95
C PHE A 120 6.39 2.63 2.15
N CYS A 121 6.32 1.31 2.00
CA CYS A 121 6.81 0.35 2.99
C CYS A 121 8.30 0.58 3.29
N TRP A 122 9.12 0.75 2.25
CA TRP A 122 10.53 1.06 2.41
C TRP A 122 10.74 2.37 3.19
N LEU A 123 10.02 3.45 2.84
CA LEU A 123 10.11 4.72 3.56
C LEU A 123 9.74 4.53 5.03
N LEU A 124 8.59 3.94 5.32
CA LEU A 124 8.11 3.77 6.70
C LEU A 124 9.06 2.92 7.55
N ARG A 125 9.55 1.79 7.01
CA ARG A 125 10.56 0.96 7.70
C ARG A 125 11.85 1.75 7.95
N SER A 126 12.26 2.56 6.98
CA SER A 126 13.43 3.44 7.12
C SER A 126 13.20 4.52 8.19
N LEU A 127 11.97 4.99 8.39
CA LEU A 127 11.61 5.90 9.48
C LEU A 127 11.40 5.20 10.83
N GLY A 128 11.58 3.87 10.89
CA GLY A 128 11.50 3.09 12.13
C GLY A 128 10.13 2.50 12.44
N TYR A 129 9.15 2.64 11.54
CA TYR A 129 7.86 1.96 11.70
C TYR A 129 8.01 0.45 11.52
N LYS A 130 7.27 -0.33 12.32
CA LYS A 130 7.14 -1.78 12.15
C LYS A 130 6.06 -2.04 11.10
N VAL A 131 6.47 -2.27 9.85
CA VAL A 131 5.55 -2.43 8.72
C VAL A 131 5.58 -3.85 8.19
N ARG A 132 4.40 -4.44 7.98
CA ARG A 132 4.18 -5.70 7.28
C ARG A 132 3.52 -5.44 5.93
N ILE A 133 3.92 -6.21 4.94
CA ILE A 133 3.26 -6.24 3.63
C ILE A 133 2.21 -7.34 3.70
N GLY A 134 0.99 -7.04 3.30
CA GLY A 134 -0.05 -8.04 3.13
C GLY A 134 -0.77 -7.86 1.79
N SER A 135 -1.91 -8.53 1.66
CA SER A 135 -2.73 -8.46 0.45
C SER A 135 -4.20 -8.41 0.79
N ALA A 136 -4.96 -7.84 -0.14
CA ALA A 136 -6.40 -7.80 -0.11
C ALA A 136 -6.97 -8.14 -1.49
N ASN A 137 -8.26 -8.42 -1.51
CA ASN A 137 -9.04 -8.57 -2.72
C ASN A 137 -9.92 -7.33 -2.91
N VAL A 138 -9.87 -6.74 -4.10
CA VAL A 138 -10.72 -5.60 -4.47
C VAL A 138 -12.12 -6.12 -4.76
N ILE A 139 -13.11 -5.66 -4.01
CA ILE A 139 -14.50 -6.10 -4.21
C ILE A 139 -15.11 -5.27 -5.34
N THR A 140 -15.58 -5.97 -6.38
CA THR A 140 -16.29 -5.36 -7.51
C THR A 140 -17.64 -6.05 -7.74
N PRO A 141 -18.56 -5.45 -8.50
CA PRO A 141 -19.82 -6.11 -8.86
C PRO A 141 -19.63 -7.46 -9.59
N GLY A 142 -18.52 -7.62 -10.32
CA GLY A 142 -18.17 -8.87 -11.01
C GLY A 142 -17.55 -9.95 -10.09
N GLY A 143 -17.35 -9.63 -8.80
CA GLY A 143 -16.67 -10.48 -7.83
C GLY A 143 -15.33 -9.90 -7.35
N PRO A 144 -14.67 -10.59 -6.40
CA PRO A 144 -13.39 -10.15 -5.86
C PRO A 144 -12.26 -10.29 -6.89
N ILE A 145 -11.49 -9.23 -7.08
CA ILE A 145 -10.27 -9.21 -7.88
C ILE A 145 -9.08 -9.37 -6.93
N PRO A 146 -8.32 -10.47 -6.98
CA PRO A 146 -7.20 -10.68 -6.08
C PRO A 146 -5.96 -9.88 -6.49
N GLY A 147 -5.00 -9.79 -5.56
CA GLY A 147 -3.66 -9.29 -5.84
C GLY A 147 -3.45 -7.80 -5.57
N HIS A 148 -4.27 -7.19 -4.72
CA HIS A 148 -3.97 -5.87 -4.19
C HIS A 148 -2.96 -6.01 -3.05
N LEU A 149 -1.82 -5.31 -3.15
CA LEU A 149 -0.81 -5.25 -2.08
C LEU A 149 -1.17 -4.11 -1.15
N CYS A 150 -1.15 -4.32 0.17
CA CYS A 150 -1.42 -3.29 1.18
C CYS A 150 -0.44 -3.40 2.37
N LEU A 151 -0.43 -2.40 3.26
CA LEU A 151 0.53 -2.33 4.36
C LEU A 151 -0.16 -2.28 5.72
N TYR A 152 0.41 -2.98 6.70
CA TYR A 152 -0.01 -2.95 8.09
C TYR A 152 1.11 -2.43 8.96
N VAL A 153 0.79 -1.52 9.88
CA VAL A 153 1.75 -0.92 10.82
C VAL A 153 1.42 -1.35 12.23
N ASP A 154 2.38 -1.98 12.90
CA ASP A 154 2.25 -2.48 14.25
C ASP A 154 2.88 -1.54 15.29
N GLY A 155 2.47 -1.68 16.55
CA GLY A 155 3.17 -1.06 17.69
C GLY A 155 2.88 0.43 17.91
N LEU A 156 1.87 0.99 17.23
CA LEU A 156 1.37 2.36 17.47
C LEU A 156 0.15 2.41 18.41
N GLY A 157 -0.32 1.24 18.86
CA GLY A 157 -1.51 1.04 19.67
C GLY A 157 -1.75 -0.45 19.94
N PRO A 158 -2.92 -0.81 20.49
CA PRO A 158 -3.27 -2.20 20.78
C PRO A 158 -3.52 -3.04 19.52
N ASP A 159 -3.97 -2.40 18.45
CA ASP A 159 -4.36 -3.04 17.19
C ASP A 159 -3.49 -2.50 16.04
N PRO A 160 -3.13 -3.32 15.04
CA PRO A 160 -2.42 -2.84 13.86
C PRO A 160 -3.29 -1.89 13.04
N VAL A 161 -2.66 -0.97 12.30
CA VAL A 161 -3.36 -0.07 11.39
C VAL A 161 -2.98 -0.36 9.94
N LEU A 162 -3.98 -0.39 9.05
CA LEU A 162 -3.81 -0.42 7.60
C LEU A 162 -3.45 0.97 7.09
N VAL A 163 -2.43 1.04 6.25
CA VAL A 163 -2.06 2.22 5.47
C VAL A 163 -1.86 1.82 4.01
N ASP A 164 -2.46 2.57 3.10
CA ASP A 164 -2.55 2.12 1.71
C ASP A 164 -2.64 3.28 0.71
N PRO A 165 -1.50 3.92 0.38
CA PRO A 165 -1.48 4.94 -0.68
C PRO A 165 -1.71 4.36 -2.09
N GLY A 166 -1.67 3.03 -2.27
CA GLY A 166 -1.67 2.36 -3.56
C GLY A 166 -3.02 1.83 -4.04
N PHE A 167 -4.11 1.97 -3.28
CA PHE A 167 -5.44 1.45 -3.64
C PHE A 167 -6.19 2.27 -4.71
N GLY A 168 -5.76 3.51 -4.99
CA GLY A 168 -6.46 4.43 -5.88
C GLY A 168 -7.64 5.13 -5.17
N ASP A 169 -8.64 4.39 -4.69
CA ASP A 169 -9.71 4.93 -3.81
C ASP A 169 -9.35 4.83 -2.32
N ALA A 170 -8.09 5.17 -2.03
CA ALA A 170 -7.39 4.88 -0.78
C ALA A 170 -7.97 5.57 0.47
N PRO A 171 -7.91 4.92 1.65
CA PRO A 171 -8.05 5.60 2.92
C PRO A 171 -6.98 6.69 3.10
N ARG A 172 -7.41 7.88 3.52
CA ARG A 172 -6.54 9.05 3.77
C ARG A 172 -6.08 9.15 5.23
N VAL A 173 -6.42 8.15 6.02
CA VAL A 173 -6.08 8.00 7.43
C VAL A 173 -5.69 6.55 7.70
N PRO A 174 -4.78 6.28 8.65
CA PRO A 174 -4.52 4.92 9.10
C PRO A 174 -5.81 4.29 9.65
N VAL A 175 -6.17 3.11 9.16
CA VAL A 175 -7.41 2.42 9.54
C VAL A 175 -7.10 1.30 10.53
N PRO A 176 -7.61 1.33 11.77
CA PRO A 176 -7.44 0.21 12.69
C PRO A 176 -8.00 -1.08 12.11
N ILE A 177 -7.22 -2.15 12.10
CA ILE A 177 -7.68 -3.50 11.78
C ILE A 177 -8.33 -4.10 13.02
N LYS A 178 -9.52 -3.58 13.30
CA LYS A 178 -10.37 -3.99 14.41
C LYS A 178 -11.82 -3.89 14.02
N MET A 179 -12.55 -4.97 14.27
CA MET A 179 -13.96 -5.07 13.92
C MET A 179 -14.77 -3.91 14.53
N GLY A 180 -15.50 -3.18 13.70
CA GLY A 180 -16.36 -2.07 14.09
C GLY A 180 -15.64 -0.77 14.49
N ALA A 181 -14.30 -0.76 14.59
CA ALA A 181 -13.55 0.46 14.83
C ALA A 181 -13.72 1.44 13.65
N VAL A 182 -13.76 2.74 13.96
CA VAL A 182 -14.00 3.80 12.98
C VAL A 182 -12.76 4.65 12.81
N ALA A 183 -12.31 4.78 11.56
CA ALA A 183 -11.34 5.80 11.16
C ALA A 183 -12.03 6.83 10.29
N GLU A 184 -12.12 8.07 10.75
CA GLU A 184 -12.74 9.17 10.00
C GLU A 184 -11.67 10.06 9.37
N ASP A 185 -11.81 10.36 8.08
CA ASP A 185 -11.02 11.37 7.41
C ASP A 185 -11.49 12.76 7.89
N PRO A 186 -10.66 13.54 8.59
CA PRO A 186 -11.08 14.84 9.13
C PRO A 186 -11.33 15.91 8.07
N GLN A 187 -10.86 15.71 6.82
CA GLN A 187 -11.04 16.66 5.72
C GLN A 187 -12.26 16.32 4.87
N LEU A 188 -12.47 15.04 4.57
CA LEU A 188 -13.60 14.59 3.73
C LEU A 188 -14.83 14.18 4.56
N GLY A 189 -14.63 13.78 5.82
CA GLY A 189 -15.64 13.18 6.69
C GLY A 189 -16.01 11.75 6.32
N ASP A 190 -15.22 11.11 5.45
CA ASP A 190 -15.43 9.72 5.08
C ASP A 190 -14.97 8.81 6.22
N ALA A 191 -15.77 7.78 6.52
CA ALA A 191 -15.50 6.84 7.60
C ALA A 191 -15.16 5.46 7.05
N PHE A 192 -14.11 4.86 7.60
CA PHE A 192 -13.60 3.54 7.25
C PHE A 192 -13.80 2.60 8.43
N LYS A 193 -14.31 1.39 8.18
CA LYS A 193 -14.54 0.36 9.19
C LYS A 193 -14.23 -1.03 8.65
N VAL A 194 -13.70 -1.90 9.48
CA VAL A 194 -13.70 -3.34 9.20
C VAL A 194 -15.01 -3.93 9.73
N LEU A 195 -15.79 -4.58 8.87
CA LEU A 195 -17.07 -5.19 9.21
C LEU A 195 -17.09 -6.67 8.78
N PRO A 196 -17.99 -7.50 9.34
CA PRO A 196 -18.27 -8.81 8.80
C PRO A 196 -18.66 -8.70 7.33
N ASN A 197 -18.13 -9.58 6.49
CA ASN A 197 -18.52 -9.62 5.09
C ASN A 197 -19.91 -10.23 4.97
N ASP A 198 -20.82 -9.52 4.31
CA ASP A 198 -22.21 -9.96 4.11
C ASP A 198 -22.70 -9.60 2.71
N ARG A 199 -23.66 -10.37 2.20
CA ARG A 199 -24.29 -10.18 0.88
C ARG A 199 -24.90 -8.79 0.69
N SER A 200 -25.33 -8.12 1.77
CA SER A 200 -25.92 -6.78 1.72
C SER A 200 -24.90 -5.69 1.38
N LEU A 201 -23.61 -5.99 1.50
CA LEU A 201 -22.53 -5.09 1.13
C LEU A 201 -22.15 -5.30 -0.34
N TYR A 202 -21.96 -4.22 -1.10
CA TYR A 202 -21.34 -4.22 -2.44
C TYR A 202 -21.97 -5.13 -3.51
N ASN A 203 -23.26 -5.48 -3.38
CA ASN A 203 -24.03 -6.22 -4.38
C ASN A 203 -23.37 -7.55 -4.82
N GLN A 204 -22.79 -8.27 -3.87
CA GLN A 204 -22.15 -9.57 -4.08
C GLN A 204 -23.16 -10.73 -3.97
N THR A 205 -22.82 -11.87 -4.59
CA THR A 205 -23.57 -13.12 -4.40
C THR A 205 -23.26 -13.73 -3.03
N ASP A 206 -24.11 -14.64 -2.53
CA ASP A 206 -23.83 -15.39 -1.28
C ASP A 206 -22.50 -16.15 -1.38
N ALA A 207 -22.20 -16.70 -2.56
CA ALA A 207 -20.94 -17.39 -2.83
C ALA A 207 -19.72 -16.46 -2.81
N HIS A 208 -19.87 -15.16 -3.09
CA HIS A 208 -18.81 -14.16 -2.97
C HIS A 208 -18.67 -13.66 -1.53
N ALA A 209 -19.78 -13.39 -0.86
CA ALA A 209 -19.78 -12.96 0.54
C ALA A 209 -19.14 -14.02 1.45
N GLY A 210 -19.40 -15.31 1.20
CA GLY A 210 -18.83 -16.42 1.97
C GLY A 210 -17.33 -16.70 1.71
N ARG A 211 -16.64 -15.93 0.85
CA ARG A 211 -15.20 -16.17 0.60
C ARG A 211 -14.29 -15.63 1.70
N PHE A 212 -14.72 -14.60 2.42
CA PHE A 212 -13.91 -13.89 3.41
C PHE A 212 -14.79 -13.51 4.59
N ASP A 213 -14.21 -13.52 5.79
CA ASP A 213 -14.97 -13.21 7.02
C ASP A 213 -15.20 -11.70 7.22
N SER A 214 -14.34 -10.86 6.64
CA SER A 214 -14.35 -9.42 6.86
C SER A 214 -14.04 -8.60 5.62
N VAL A 215 -14.55 -7.37 5.62
CA VAL A 215 -14.38 -6.38 4.55
C VAL A 215 -14.14 -5.00 5.15
N LEU A 216 -13.18 -4.27 4.59
CA LEU A 216 -13.00 -2.84 4.81
C LEU A 216 -14.07 -2.10 4.02
N VAL A 217 -14.98 -1.45 4.74
CA VAL A 217 -16.00 -0.57 4.18
C VAL A 217 -15.60 0.88 4.27
N ARG A 218 -16.03 1.67 3.28
CA ARG A 218 -16.00 3.14 3.31
C ARG A 218 -17.42 3.69 3.25
N ALA A 219 -17.81 4.42 4.27
CA ALA A 219 -19.00 5.25 4.28
C ALA A 219 -18.60 6.68 3.88
N ARG A 220 -19.09 7.16 2.73
CA ARG A 220 -18.81 8.53 2.29
C ARG A 220 -19.72 9.52 3.00
N LYS A 221 -19.20 10.70 3.36
CA LYS A 221 -20.03 11.82 3.82
C LYS A 221 -20.93 12.36 2.70
N THR A 222 -20.40 12.37 1.47
CA THR A 222 -21.10 12.82 0.26
C THR A 222 -20.70 11.97 -0.95
N GLY A 223 -21.65 11.72 -1.88
CA GLY A 223 -21.39 11.00 -3.14
C GLY A 223 -21.66 9.49 -3.09
N ILE A 224 -21.28 8.79 -4.16
CA ILE A 224 -21.54 7.34 -4.34
C ILE A 224 -20.43 6.53 -3.67
N GLY A 225 -20.79 5.44 -2.98
CA GLY A 225 -19.88 4.58 -2.21
C GLY A 225 -18.60 4.16 -2.95
N GLY A 226 -17.51 3.99 -2.19
CA GLY A 226 -16.18 3.65 -2.71
C GLY A 226 -15.92 2.15 -2.88
N SER A 227 -14.76 1.82 -3.43
CA SER A 227 -14.30 0.43 -3.59
C SER A 227 -13.96 -0.18 -2.23
N ALA A 228 -14.39 -1.42 -2.01
CA ALA A 228 -14.09 -2.16 -0.78
C ALA A 228 -12.88 -3.07 -0.95
N MET A 229 -12.23 -3.40 0.18
CA MET A 229 -11.20 -4.43 0.25
C MET A 229 -11.67 -5.56 1.17
N GLY A 230 -11.71 -6.78 0.66
CA GLY A 230 -11.95 -8.00 1.47
C GLY A 230 -10.67 -8.80 1.63
N ALA A 231 -10.72 -9.83 2.47
CA ALA A 231 -9.60 -10.77 2.64
C ALA A 231 -8.29 -10.06 3.03
N LEU A 232 -8.30 -9.30 4.13
CA LEU A 232 -7.16 -8.52 4.63
C LEU A 232 -6.04 -9.44 5.18
N VAL A 233 -5.40 -10.20 4.29
CA VAL A 233 -4.32 -11.15 4.59
C VAL A 233 -3.09 -10.38 5.01
N GLY A 234 -2.42 -10.90 6.03
CA GLY A 234 -1.32 -10.19 6.67
C GLY A 234 -1.79 -9.04 7.56
N GLY A 235 -3.08 -8.93 7.90
CA GLY A 235 -3.52 -8.11 9.04
C GLY A 235 -3.14 -8.73 10.38
N GLU A 236 -3.23 -10.06 10.48
CA GLU A 236 -3.02 -10.85 11.71
C GLU A 236 -1.65 -11.53 11.82
N GLY A 237 -0.77 -11.41 10.81
CA GLY A 237 0.60 -11.95 10.83
C GLY A 237 1.00 -12.85 9.66
N ASP A 238 0.06 -13.18 8.76
CA ASP A 238 0.33 -14.06 7.62
C ASP A 238 1.13 -13.39 6.49
N ALA A 239 1.91 -14.20 5.75
CA ALA A 239 2.70 -13.73 4.61
C ALA A 239 1.83 -13.33 3.40
N PRO A 240 2.21 -12.29 2.63
CA PRO A 240 1.47 -11.90 1.44
C PRO A 240 1.60 -12.96 0.33
N PRO A 241 0.58 -13.14 -0.52
CA PRO A 241 0.64 -13.98 -1.70
C PRO A 241 1.70 -13.47 -2.71
N PRO A 242 2.30 -14.37 -3.51
CA PRO A 242 3.27 -13.98 -4.52
C PRO A 242 2.63 -13.06 -5.59
N PRO A 243 3.42 -12.17 -6.23
CA PRO A 243 2.93 -11.36 -7.33
C PRO A 243 2.38 -12.23 -8.48
N PRO A 244 1.40 -11.72 -9.27
CA PRO A 244 0.85 -12.47 -10.38
C PRO A 244 1.94 -12.86 -11.38
N PRO A 245 1.86 -14.06 -11.99
CA PRO A 245 2.81 -14.49 -13.00
C PRO A 245 2.76 -13.55 -14.22
N LYS A 246 3.93 -13.36 -14.85
CA LYS A 246 4.13 -12.52 -16.05
C LYS A 246 3.34 -13.02 -17.26
#